data_AF-A0A5K1FM26-F1
#
_entry.id   AF-A0A5K1FM26-F1
#
_cell.length_a   1.000
_cell.length_b   1.000
_cell.length_c   1.000
_cell.angle_alpha   90.00
_cell.angle_beta   90.00
_cell.angle_gamma   90.00
#
_symmetry.space_group_name_H-M   'P 1'
#
loop_
_entity.id
_entity.type
_entity.pdbx_description
1 polymer ?
#
loop_
_entity_poly.entity_id
_entity_poly.type
_entity_poly.pdbx_seq_one_letter_code
_entity_poly.pdbx_strand_id
1 'polypeptide(L)' 'MRVLSLRESQIDELPKSIEDLALLKYLDQSHSHVRRLPSSIGRLCNLQTLD' A
#
# COMPACT_ATOMS: atom_id res chain seq x y z
N MET A 1 -10.00 3.71 -11.89
CA MET A 1 -9.35 3.90 -10.58
C MET A 1 -8.68 2.58 -10.20
N ARG A 2 -7.49 2.58 -9.60
CA ARG A 2 -6.80 1.34 -9.15
C ARG A 2 -6.72 1.34 -7.63
N VAL A 3 -7.25 0.28 -7.04
CA VAL A 3 -7.44 0.09 -5.61
C VAL A 3 -6.73 -1.20 -5.23
N LEU A 4 -5.95 -1.18 -4.16
CA LEU A 4 -5.41 -2.38 -3.52
C LEU A 4 -5.91 -2.40 -2.08
N SER A 5 -6.64 -3.45 -1.71
CA SER A 5 -7.03 -3.68 -0.32
C SER A 5 -6.24 -4.85 0.23
N LEU A 6 -5.61 -4.61 1.37
CA LEU A 6 -4.89 -5.52 2.26
C LEU A 6 -5.64 -5.68 3.58
N ARG A 7 -6.93 -5.36 3.60
CA ARG A 7 -7.77 -5.55 4.78
C ARG A 7 -7.67 -6.99 5.28
N GLU A 8 -7.52 -7.15 6.59
CA GLU A 8 -7.34 -8.46 7.26
C GLU A 8 -6.13 -9.28 6.75
N SER A 9 -5.20 -8.66 6.03
CA SER A 9 -3.96 -9.33 5.61
C SER A 9 -2.99 -9.43 6.78
N GLN A 10 -2.36 -10.59 6.91
CA GLN A 10 -1.33 -10.87 7.92
C GLN A 10 0.06 -10.34 7.53
N ILE A 11 0.09 -9.27 6.74
CA ILE A 11 1.32 -8.66 6.26
C ILE A 11 1.79 -7.68 7.33
N ASP A 12 2.98 -7.91 7.87
CA ASP A 12 3.61 -7.01 8.86
C ASP A 12 4.28 -5.80 8.21
N GLU A 13 4.80 -5.97 6.99
CA GLU A 13 5.50 -4.95 6.21
C GLU A 13 5.11 -5.06 4.74
N LEU A 14 4.76 -3.92 4.16
CA LEU A 14 4.47 -3.83 2.73
C LEU A 14 5.74 -4.14 1.91
N PRO A 15 5.70 -5.07 0.95
CA PRO A 15 6.88 -5.43 0.17
C PRO A 15 7.31 -4.27 -0.73
N LYS A 16 8.61 -4.18 -1.02
CA LYS A 16 9.15 -3.16 -1.93
C LYS A 16 8.47 -3.14 -3.30
N SER A 17 7.99 -4.30 -3.79
CA SER A 17 7.26 -4.42 -5.05
C SER A 17 5.97 -3.61 -5.12
N ILE A 18 5.46 -3.09 -4.00
CA ILE A 18 4.36 -2.12 -4.01
C ILE A 18 4.71 -0.89 -4.87
N GLU A 19 6.00 -0.54 -4.98
CA GLU A 19 6.47 0.60 -5.78
C GLU A 19 6.22 0.44 -7.29
N ASP A 20 6.02 -0.78 -7.77
CA ASP A 20 5.72 -1.07 -9.18
C ASP A 20 4.27 -0.74 -9.53
N LEU A 21 3.41 -0.51 -8.52
CA LEU A 21 2.02 -0.14 -8.71
C LEU A 21 1.86 1.37 -9.00
N ALA A 22 2.55 1.86 -10.03
CA ALA A 22 2.60 3.28 -10.37
C ALA A 22 1.23 3.92 -10.61
N LEU A 23 0.20 3.14 -10.97
CA LEU A 23 -1.17 3.62 -11.20
C LEU A 23 -2.07 3.51 -9.95
N LEU A 24 -1.57 2.98 -8.84
CA LEU A 24 -2.34 2.81 -7.60
C LEU A 24 -2.77 4.16 -7.07
N LYS A 25 -4.07 4.30 -6.76
CA LYS A 25 -4.65 5.54 -6.22
C LYS A 25 -5.12 5.38 -4.78
N TYR A 26 -5.45 4.16 -4.37
CA TYR A 26 -5.98 3.87 -3.06
C TYR A 26 -5.36 2.59 -2.53
N LEU A 27 -4.77 2.67 -1.34
CA LEU A 27 -4.23 1.54 -0.61
C LEU A 27 -4.97 1.45 0.72
N ASP A 28 -5.78 0.41 0.89
CA ASP A 28 -6.48 0.11 2.13
C ASP A 28 -5.75 -1.00 2.86
N GLN A 29 -5.12 -0.65 3.97
CA GLN A 29 -4.49 -1.51 4.95
C GLN A 29 -5.29 -1.50 6.27
N SER A 30 -6.54 -1.02 6.26
CA SER A 30 -7.39 -1.00 7.45
C SER A 30 -7.62 -2.41 7.97
N HIS A 31 -7.56 -2.58 9.30
CA HIS A 31 -7.63 -3.90 9.95
C HIS A 31 -6.54 -4.91 9.49
N SER A 32 -5.47 -4.44 8.86
CA SER A 32 -4.27 -5.25 8.62
C SER A 32 -3.27 -5.09 9.77
N HIS A 33 -2.26 -5.96 9.81
CA HIS A 33 -1.15 -5.85 10.75
C HIS A 33 0.06 -5.08 10.20
N VAL A 34 -0.13 -4.30 9.13
CA VAL A 34 0.94 -3.53 8.50
C VAL A 34 1.43 -2.47 9.48
N ARG A 35 2.65 -2.67 9.99
CA ARG A 35 3.32 -1.76 10.93
C ARG A 35 4.39 -0.92 10.25
N ARG A 36 4.87 -1.38 9.09
CA ARG A 36 5.96 -0.76 8.34
C ARG A 36 5.59 -0.60 6.88
N LEU A 37 5.75 0.62 6.39
CA LEU A 37 5.73 0.92 4.97
C LEU A 37 7.17 0.83 4.44
N PRO A 38 7.38 0.35 3.20
CA PRO A 38 8.70 0.35 2.61
C PRO A 38 9.17 1.80 2.42
N SER A 39 10.48 2.04 2.52
CA SER A 39 11.05 3.37 2.28
C SER A 39 10.74 3.93 0.89
N SER A 40 10.39 3.06 -0.07
CA SER A 40 9.99 3.43 -1.42
C SER A 40 8.50 3.72 -1.60
N ILE A 41 7.69 3.77 -0.52
CA ILE A 41 6.27 4.13 -0.61
C ILE A 41 6.03 5.49 -1.31
N GLY A 42 7.00 6.41 -1.21
CA GLY A 42 6.98 7.70 -1.91
C GLY A 42 7.05 7.60 -3.45
N ARG A 43 7.40 6.43 -4.02
CA ARG A 43 7.36 6.19 -5.48
C ARG A 43 5.96 5.97 -6.03
N LEU A 44 4.97 5.76 -5.15
CA LEU A 44 3.56 5.69 -5.52
C LEU A 44 3.01 7.10 -5.82
N CYS A 45 3.53 7.75 -6.86
CA CYS A 45 3.22 9.16 -7.18
C CYS A 45 1.74 9.41 -7.51
N ASN A 46 0.98 8.37 -7.84
CA ASN A 46 -0.45 8.46 -8.10
C ASN A 46 -1.32 8.09 -6.89
N LEU A 47 -0.72 7.73 -5.74
CA LEU A 47 -1.45 7.37 -4.53
C LEU A 47 -2.12 8.62 -3.96
N GLN A 48 -3.43 8.53 -3.75
CA GLN A 48 -4.26 9.62 -3.24
C GLN A 48 -4.70 9.37 -1.81
N THR A 49 -4.85 8.10 -1.44
CA THR A 49 -5.30 7.71 -0.10
C THR A 49 -4.58 6.46 0.37
N LEU A 50 -4.24 6.47 1.66
CA LEU A 50 -3.66 5.37 2.43
C LEU A 50 -4.47 5.27 3.74
N ASP A 51 -5.29 4.23 3.86
CA ASP A 51 -6.20 3.99 5.00
C ASP A 51 -5.82 2.75 5.81
#